data_AF-A0A838K152-F1
#
_entry.id   AF-A0A838K152-F1
#
_cell.length_a   1.000
_cell.length_b   1.000
_cell.length_c   1.000
_cell.angle_alpha   90.00
_cell.angle_beta   90.00
_cell.angle_gamma   90.00
#
_symmetry.space_group_name_H-M   'P 1'
#
loop_
_entity.id
_entity.type
_entity.pdbx_description
1 polymer ?
#
loop_
_entity_poly.entity_id
_entity_poly.type
_entity_poly.pdbx_seq_one_letter_code
_entity_poly.pdbx_strand_id
1 'polypeptide(L)'
;MAATHLLGLLLGTEEDWSAAFEQLLSRAALDIDHGGQRHRYASERITIEPFNLRAQPRYALVIDRLAHWYYVPREWLKKIALMDDVYLLNNPFTFQSMEKHAAYCAMIRLGLKVPETWLIPYKQPVDNVRWPYTAARYNRSFDLEEVAEAIGYPLFMKPFDGGAWVG
;
A
#
# COMPACT_ATOMS: atom_id res chain seq x y z
N MET A 1 9.56 33.44 -13.67
CA MET A 1 10.15 33.00 -12.38
C MET A 1 10.08 31.48 -12.33
N ALA A 2 11.13 30.80 -11.85
CA ALA A 2 11.10 29.34 -11.72
C ALA A 2 10.37 28.93 -10.44
N ALA A 3 9.45 27.97 -10.52
CA ALA A 3 8.82 27.35 -9.35
C ALA A 3 9.60 26.08 -8.97
N THR A 4 9.89 25.94 -7.68
CA THR A 4 10.50 24.73 -7.13
C THR A 4 9.43 23.90 -6.42
N HIS A 5 9.30 22.64 -6.81
CA HIS A 5 8.38 21.67 -6.24
C HIS A 5 9.14 20.75 -5.30
N LEU A 6 8.70 20.68 -4.04
CA LEU A 6 9.31 19.80 -3.03
C LEU A 6 8.53 18.48 -2.97
N LEU A 7 9.23 17.39 -3.25
CA LEU A 7 8.72 16.02 -3.17
C LEU A 7 9.01 15.46 -1.79
N GLY A 8 7.98 15.02 -1.07
CA GLY A 8 8.14 14.33 0.19
C GLY A 8 8.45 12.85 -0.02
N LEU A 9 9.49 12.34 0.64
CA LEU A 9 9.82 10.91 0.64
C LEU A 9 9.51 10.34 2.01
N LEU A 10 8.40 9.61 2.12
CA LEU A 10 8.06 8.88 3.34
C LEU A 10 8.63 7.47 3.23
N LEU A 11 9.79 7.30 3.85
CA LEU A 11 10.61 6.10 3.73
C LEU A 11 10.49 5.23 4.97
N GLY A 12 10.76 3.95 4.79
CA GLY A 12 10.83 3.00 5.88
C GLY A 12 12.21 2.40 6.06
N THR A 13 12.26 1.08 6.17
CA THR A 13 13.53 0.35 6.27
C THR A 13 14.26 0.21 4.93
N GLU A 14 13.75 0.84 3.87
CA GLU A 14 14.32 0.79 2.52
C GLU A 14 15.11 2.06 2.23
N GLU A 15 16.43 1.90 2.08
CA GLU A 15 17.38 2.99 1.82
C GLU A 15 17.92 3.00 0.38
N ASP A 16 17.90 1.86 -0.31
CA ASP A 16 18.53 1.72 -1.63
C ASP A 16 17.79 2.53 -2.70
N TRP A 17 16.45 2.41 -2.74
CA TRP A 17 15.63 3.11 -3.72
C TRP A 17 15.67 4.63 -3.51
N SER A 18 15.59 5.09 -2.26
CA SER A 18 15.55 6.53 -1.94
C SER A 18 16.85 7.21 -2.31
N ALA A 19 17.99 6.62 -1.95
CA ALA A 19 19.30 7.13 -2.32
C ALA A 19 19.48 7.20 -3.85
N ALA A 20 19.06 6.16 -4.58
CA ALA A 20 19.11 6.15 -6.04
C ALA A 20 18.20 7.23 -6.64
N PHE A 21 16.97 7.38 -6.14
CA PHE A 21 16.03 8.40 -6.59
C PHE A 21 16.56 9.82 -6.36
N GLU A 22 17.05 10.12 -5.15
CA GLU A 22 17.62 11.43 -4.79
C GLU A 22 18.82 11.78 -5.70
N GLN A 23 19.71 10.82 -5.96
CA GLN A 23 20.83 11.02 -6.88
C GLN A 23 20.39 11.24 -8.32
N LEU A 24 19.42 10.47 -8.82
CA LEU A 24 18.89 10.63 -10.16
C LEU A 24 18.19 11.98 -10.33
N LEU A 25 17.39 12.40 -9.36
CA LEU A 25 16.71 13.70 -9.38
C LEU A 25 17.72 14.85 -9.44
N SER A 26 18.77 14.79 -8.62
CA SER A 26 19.85 15.77 -8.61
C SER A 26 20.60 15.82 -9.94
N ARG A 27 21.00 14.65 -10.48
CA ARG A 27 21.74 14.55 -11.75
C ARG A 27 20.92 14.95 -12.96
N ALA A 28 19.63 14.61 -12.96
CA ALA A 28 18.73 14.99 -14.03
C ALA A 28 18.55 16.51 -14.11
N ALA A 29 18.76 17.22 -12.98
CA ALA A 29 18.70 18.68 -12.88
C ALA A 29 17.48 19.25 -13.63
N LEU A 30 16.32 18.63 -13.41
CA LEU A 30 15.11 18.87 -14.19
C LEU A 30 14.74 20.35 -14.14
N ASP A 31 14.72 20.97 -15.31
CA ASP A 31 14.29 22.34 -15.52
C ASP A 31 13.30 22.37 -16.69
N ILE A 32 12.05 22.03 -16.36
CA ILE A 32 10.98 21.76 -17.33
C ILE A 32 10.25 23.07 -17.61
N ASP A 33 10.10 23.42 -18.90
CA ASP A 33 9.21 24.52 -19.30
C ASP A 33 7.80 23.97 -19.53
N HIS A 34 6.84 24.49 -18.78
CA HIS A 34 5.44 24.16 -18.92
C HIS A 34 4.57 25.40 -18.68
N GLY A 35 3.70 25.73 -19.64
CA GLY A 35 2.82 26.90 -19.53
C GLY A 35 3.57 28.25 -19.42
N GLY A 36 4.81 28.34 -19.93
CA GLY A 36 5.66 29.53 -19.83
C GLY A 36 6.29 29.73 -18.44
N GLN A 37 6.17 28.74 -17.55
CA GLN A 37 6.84 28.69 -16.27
C GLN A 37 7.91 27.60 -16.28
N ARG A 38 9.05 27.89 -15.65
CA ARG A 38 10.12 26.92 -15.43
C ARG A 38 9.87 26.17 -14.12
N HIS A 39 9.92 24.85 -14.14
CA HIS A 39 9.66 23.98 -13.01
C HIS A 39 10.91 23.20 -12.64
N ARG A 40 11.29 23.28 -11.37
CA ARG A 40 12.40 22.54 -10.76
C ARG A 40 11.90 21.66 -9.64
N TYR A 41 12.66 20.63 -9.31
CA TYR A 41 12.24 19.62 -8.34
C TYR A 41 13.36 19.37 -7.33
N ALA A 42 12.95 19.21 -6.07
CA ALA A 42 13.80 18.77 -4.98
C ALA A 42 13.07 17.71 -4.16
N SER A 43 13.80 16.92 -3.38
CA SER A 43 13.21 15.92 -2.48
C SER A 43 13.65 16.14 -1.04
N GLU A 44 12.79 15.78 -0.10
CA GLU A 44 13.06 15.81 1.34
C GLU A 44 12.53 14.52 1.96
N ARG A 45 13.35 13.88 2.81
CA ARG A 45 12.92 12.72 3.59
C ARG A 45 12.03 13.20 4.74
N ILE A 46 10.81 12.67 4.81
CA ILE A 46 9.81 13.07 5.81
C ILE A 46 10.13 12.40 7.16
N THR A 47 10.09 13.20 8.22
CA THR A 47 10.17 12.73 9.61
C THR A 47 8.78 12.39 10.16
N ILE A 48 8.73 11.52 11.17
CA ILE A 48 7.48 11.13 11.84
C ILE A 48 7.36 11.94 13.13
N GLU A 49 6.38 12.84 13.17
CA GLU A 49 6.17 13.79 14.26
C GLU A 49 4.69 13.87 14.62
N PRO A 50 4.34 14.26 15.86
CA PRO A 50 2.97 14.64 16.17
C PRO A 50 2.49 15.75 15.25
N PHE A 51 1.32 15.58 14.63
CA PHE A 51 0.76 16.60 13.74
C PHE A 51 -0.63 17.02 14.19
N ASN A 52 -0.91 18.31 14.02
CA ASN A 52 -2.26 18.83 14.14
C ASN A 52 -3.05 18.46 12.87
N LEU A 53 -4.30 18.03 12.98
CA LEU A 53 -5.16 17.75 11.82
C LEU A 53 -5.40 18.98 10.92
N ARG A 54 -5.05 20.19 11.38
CA ARG A 54 -5.07 21.42 10.59
C ARG A 54 -3.69 21.88 10.10
N ALA A 55 -2.62 21.18 10.44
CA ALA A 55 -1.27 21.54 9.99
C ALA A 55 -1.14 21.39 8.47
N GLN A 56 -0.69 22.42 7.76
CA GLN A 56 -0.53 22.34 6.31
C GLN A 56 0.81 21.71 5.93
N PRO A 57 0.84 20.75 4.98
CA PRO A 57 2.07 20.15 4.51
C PRO A 57 2.86 21.11 3.61
N ARG A 58 4.17 20.87 3.50
CA ARG A 58 5.06 21.60 2.59
C ARG A 58 5.12 20.99 1.18
N TYR A 59 4.55 19.81 0.99
CA TYR A 59 4.69 19.00 -0.22
C TYR A 59 3.38 19.02 -1.02
N ALA A 60 3.49 19.12 -2.35
CA ALA A 60 2.37 18.88 -3.26
C ALA A 60 2.27 17.41 -3.69
N LEU A 61 3.37 16.65 -3.56
CA LEU A 61 3.46 15.23 -3.84
C LEU A 61 4.28 14.52 -2.76
N VAL A 62 3.78 13.37 -2.32
CA VAL A 62 4.51 12.46 -1.43
C VAL A 62 4.61 11.07 -2.07
N ILE A 63 5.80 10.48 -2.00
CA ILE A 63 6.04 9.08 -2.36
C ILE A 63 6.12 8.27 -1.07
N ASP A 64 5.19 7.33 -0.90
CA ASP A 64 5.18 6.40 0.22
C ASP A 64 5.93 5.10 -0.13
N ARG A 65 6.79 4.65 0.80
CA ARG A 65 7.47 3.36 0.75
C ARG A 65 7.43 2.62 2.08
N LEU A 66 6.48 2.93 2.98
CA LEU A 66 6.36 2.20 4.27
C LEU A 66 4.98 2.20 4.92
N ALA A 67 4.13 3.20 4.67
CA ALA A 67 3.07 3.54 5.60
C ALA A 67 2.04 2.42 5.84
N HIS A 68 1.92 1.46 4.93
CA HIS A 68 1.06 0.29 5.09
C HIS A 68 1.23 -0.45 6.45
N TRP A 69 2.45 -0.54 7.00
CA TRP A 69 2.70 -1.20 8.29
C TRP A 69 2.80 -0.27 9.50
N TYR A 70 2.96 1.04 9.31
CA TYR A 70 3.18 1.98 10.42
C TYR A 70 2.05 3.00 10.51
N TYR A 71 1.25 2.91 11.58
CA TYR A 71 -0.03 3.60 11.68
C TYR A 71 0.06 5.13 11.66
N VAL A 72 0.93 5.74 12.46
CA VAL A 72 1.01 7.22 12.54
C VAL A 72 1.33 7.86 11.18
N PRO A 73 2.40 7.46 10.45
CA PRO A 73 2.67 8.04 9.15
C PRO A 73 1.58 7.72 8.10
N ARG A 74 0.92 6.56 8.19
CA ARG A 74 -0.24 6.25 7.34
C ARG A 74 -1.40 7.20 7.53
N GLU A 75 -1.76 7.49 8.77
CA GLU A 75 -2.85 8.41 9.07
C GLU A 75 -2.47 9.86 8.72
N TRP A 76 -1.18 10.22 8.80
CA TRP A 76 -0.68 11.49 8.26
C TRP A 76 -0.86 11.60 6.74
N LEU A 77 -0.48 10.56 5.97
CA LEU A 77 -0.68 10.53 4.52
C LEU A 77 -2.16 10.69 4.13
N LYS A 78 -3.06 9.96 4.81
CA LYS A 78 -4.50 10.11 4.58
C LYS A 78 -4.97 11.52 4.89
N LYS A 79 -4.49 12.10 6.00
CA LYS A 79 -4.84 13.48 6.38
C LYS A 79 -4.45 14.45 5.27
N ILE A 80 -3.20 14.41 4.78
CA ILE A 80 -2.73 15.40 3.80
C ILE A 80 -3.37 15.22 2.42
N ALA A 81 -3.74 13.99 2.06
CA ALA A 81 -4.50 13.74 0.84
C ALA A 81 -5.94 14.26 0.94
N LEU A 82 -6.60 14.08 2.08
CA LEU A 82 -8.00 14.46 2.27
C LEU A 82 -8.19 15.96 2.56
N MET A 83 -7.25 16.58 3.26
CA MET A 83 -7.39 17.96 3.76
C MET A 83 -6.65 18.99 2.91
N ASP A 84 -5.61 18.58 2.18
CA ASP A 84 -4.66 19.49 1.53
C ASP A 84 -4.37 19.11 0.06
N ASP A 85 -5.15 18.18 -0.51
CA ASP A 85 -5.04 17.71 -1.90
C ASP A 85 -3.62 17.22 -2.30
N VAL A 86 -2.84 16.74 -1.34
CA VAL A 86 -1.49 16.23 -1.62
C VAL A 86 -1.59 14.96 -2.44
N TYR A 87 -0.90 14.94 -3.59
CA TYR A 87 -0.86 13.77 -4.45
C TYR A 87 0.01 12.67 -3.84
N LEU A 88 -0.51 11.46 -3.75
CA LEU A 88 0.19 10.32 -3.15
C LEU A 88 0.57 9.29 -4.20
N LEU A 89 1.86 9.10 -4.42
CA LEU A 89 2.38 7.91 -5.09
C LEU A 89 2.54 6.81 -4.05
N ASN A 90 2.08 5.59 -4.39
CA ASN A 90 1.89 4.49 -3.44
C ASN A 90 0.87 4.83 -2.34
N ASN A 91 -0.33 5.21 -2.76
CA ASN A 91 -1.38 5.74 -1.89
C ASN A 91 -1.87 4.72 -0.82
N PRO A 92 -1.93 5.07 0.48
CA PRO A 92 -2.38 4.16 1.55
C PRO A 92 -3.82 3.67 1.39
N PHE A 93 -4.70 4.43 0.74
CA PHE A 93 -6.07 3.99 0.44
C PHE A 93 -6.06 2.78 -0.50
N THR A 94 -5.14 2.76 -1.47
CA THR A 94 -4.99 1.62 -2.38
C THR A 94 -4.39 0.42 -1.66
N PHE A 95 -3.33 0.60 -0.86
CA PHE A 95 -2.76 -0.52 -0.09
C PHE A 95 -3.75 -1.17 0.86
N GLN A 96 -4.61 -0.39 1.52
CA GLN A 96 -5.64 -0.93 2.40
C GLN A 96 -6.78 -1.65 1.67
N SER A 97 -6.91 -1.45 0.36
CA SER A 97 -7.94 -2.09 -0.48
C SER A 97 -7.38 -3.17 -1.41
N MET A 98 -6.06 -3.29 -1.55
CA MET A 98 -5.38 -4.27 -2.39
C MET A 98 -5.04 -5.55 -1.62
N GLU A 99 -6.04 -6.41 -1.48
CA GLU A 99 -5.87 -7.79 -1.03
C GLU A 99 -5.68 -8.71 -2.24
N LYS A 100 -4.97 -9.84 -2.08
CA LYS A 100 -4.84 -10.85 -3.15
C LYS A 100 -6.22 -11.32 -3.61
N HIS A 101 -7.15 -11.49 -2.66
CA HIS A 101 -8.53 -11.86 -2.93
C HIS A 101 -9.22 -10.86 -3.88
N ALA A 102 -9.35 -9.59 -3.49
CA ALA A 102 -10.04 -8.59 -4.29
C ALA A 102 -9.37 -8.37 -5.66
N ALA A 103 -8.03 -8.41 -5.70
CA ALA A 103 -7.27 -8.34 -6.94
C ALA A 103 -7.59 -9.52 -7.88
N TYR A 104 -7.58 -10.77 -7.38
CA TYR A 104 -7.91 -11.94 -8.18
C TYR A 104 -9.37 -11.92 -8.65
N CYS A 105 -10.32 -11.51 -7.81
CA CYS A 105 -11.71 -11.34 -8.23
C CYS A 105 -11.84 -10.34 -9.40
N ALA A 106 -11.18 -9.17 -9.29
CA ALA A 106 -11.15 -8.18 -10.37
C ALA A 106 -10.50 -8.73 -11.65
N MET A 107 -9.37 -9.43 -11.51
CA MET A 107 -8.65 -10.03 -12.63
C MET A 107 -9.50 -11.08 -13.38
N ILE A 108 -10.15 -11.98 -12.65
CA ILE A 108 -11.07 -12.97 -13.21
C ILE A 108 -12.22 -12.27 -13.95
N ARG A 109 -12.82 -11.24 -13.33
CA ARG A 109 -13.91 -10.46 -13.93
C ARG A 109 -13.50 -9.74 -15.21
N LEU A 110 -12.23 -9.37 -15.34
CA LEU A 110 -11.62 -8.76 -16.52
C LEU A 110 -11.15 -9.78 -17.58
N GLY A 111 -11.28 -11.09 -17.31
CA GLY A 111 -10.88 -12.15 -18.23
C GLY A 111 -9.38 -12.51 -18.19
N LEU A 112 -8.64 -12.01 -17.21
CA LEU A 112 -7.25 -12.40 -16.98
C LEU A 112 -7.19 -13.85 -16.48
N LYS A 113 -6.15 -14.57 -16.90
CA LYS A 113 -5.94 -15.97 -16.49
C LYS A 113 -5.38 -16.02 -15.07
N VAL A 114 -6.25 -16.27 -14.11
CA VAL A 114 -5.90 -16.60 -12.73
C VAL A 114 -6.06 -18.12 -12.54
N PRO A 115 -5.09 -18.83 -11.95
CA PRO A 115 -5.24 -20.26 -11.63
C PRO A 115 -6.44 -20.50 -10.71
N GLU A 116 -6.92 -21.75 -10.66
CA GLU A 116 -7.97 -22.14 -9.70
C GLU A 116 -7.54 -21.74 -8.28
N THR A 117 -8.32 -20.88 -7.62
CA THR A 117 -7.92 -20.22 -6.36
C THR A 117 -9.12 -20.16 -5.42
N TRP A 118 -8.92 -20.65 -4.20
CA TRP A 118 -9.96 -20.75 -3.17
C TRP A 118 -9.59 -19.92 -1.94
N LEU A 119 -10.60 -19.35 -1.30
CA LEU A 119 -10.49 -18.73 0.02
C LEU A 119 -11.07 -19.70 1.05
N ILE A 120 -10.28 -20.09 2.05
CA ILE A 120 -10.71 -21.03 3.09
C ILE A 120 -10.79 -20.32 4.46
N PRO A 121 -11.73 -20.71 5.34
CA PRO A 121 -11.80 -20.21 6.70
C PRO A 121 -10.57 -20.59 7.52
N TYR A 122 -10.22 -19.76 8.50
CA TYR A 122 -9.22 -20.09 9.50
C TYR A 122 -9.62 -21.32 10.32
N LYS A 123 -8.68 -22.25 10.53
CA LYS A 123 -8.81 -23.29 11.57
C LYS A 123 -8.85 -22.67 12.96
N GLN A 124 -8.00 -21.67 13.20
CA GLN A 124 -7.96 -20.85 14.40
C GLN A 124 -7.86 -19.39 13.94
N PRO A 125 -8.86 -18.53 14.22
CA PRO A 125 -8.77 -17.11 13.92
C PRO A 125 -7.55 -16.49 14.58
N VAL A 126 -7.03 -15.40 14.00
CA VAL A 126 -5.97 -14.59 14.62
C VAL A 126 -6.44 -14.11 16.02
N ASP A 127 -5.52 -13.76 16.93
CA ASP A 127 -5.94 -13.40 18.29
C ASP A 127 -6.74 -12.08 18.32
N ASN A 128 -8.05 -12.22 18.56
CA ASN A 128 -8.96 -11.11 18.75
C ASN A 128 -10.19 -11.60 19.53
N VAL A 129 -10.50 -10.95 20.65
CA VAL A 129 -11.61 -11.33 21.54
C VAL A 129 -12.98 -11.41 20.84
N ARG A 130 -13.17 -10.74 19.70
CA ARG A 130 -14.45 -10.71 18.97
C ARG A 130 -14.65 -11.91 18.03
N TRP A 131 -13.57 -12.51 17.54
CA TRP A 131 -13.65 -13.52 16.47
C TRP A 131 -14.10 -14.91 16.93
N PRO A 132 -13.74 -15.43 18.11
CA PRO A 132 -14.16 -16.76 18.56
C PRO A 132 -15.67 -16.96 18.56
N TYR A 133 -16.43 -15.98 19.06
CA TYR A 133 -17.89 -16.03 19.06
C TYR A 133 -18.47 -16.15 17.64
N THR A 134 -17.97 -15.33 16.73
CA THR A 134 -18.44 -15.31 15.33
C THR A 134 -18.09 -16.61 14.61
N ALA A 135 -16.85 -17.07 14.75
CA ALA A 135 -16.39 -18.32 14.15
C ALA A 135 -17.18 -19.53 14.66
N ALA A 136 -17.38 -19.65 15.97
CA ALA A 136 -18.12 -20.76 16.57
C ALA A 136 -19.59 -20.80 16.13
N ARG A 137 -20.20 -19.65 15.86
CA ARG A 137 -21.62 -19.55 15.49
C ARG A 137 -21.87 -19.76 14.00
N TYR A 138 -20.96 -19.30 13.14
CA TYR A 138 -21.23 -19.16 11.71
C TYR A 138 -20.31 -19.97 10.80
N ASN A 139 -19.14 -20.43 11.27
CA ASN A 139 -18.31 -21.30 10.46
C ASN A 139 -18.91 -22.71 10.43
N ARG A 140 -18.98 -23.28 9.22
CA ARG A 140 -19.33 -24.69 9.03
C ARG A 140 -18.05 -25.50 8.92
N SER A 141 -18.10 -26.74 9.41
CA SER A 141 -17.07 -27.74 9.13
C SER A 141 -17.05 -28.06 7.63
N PHE A 142 -15.86 -28.34 7.12
CA PHE A 142 -15.62 -28.76 5.74
C PHE A 142 -14.43 -29.73 5.70
N ASP A 143 -14.34 -30.53 4.65
CA ASP A 143 -13.20 -31.40 4.39
C ASP A 143 -12.15 -30.64 3.58
N LEU A 144 -10.94 -30.53 4.13
CA LEU A 144 -9.84 -29.83 3.47
C LEU A 144 -9.23 -30.67 2.34
N GLU A 145 -9.25 -32.00 2.45
CA GLU A 145 -8.72 -32.91 1.42
C GLU A 145 -9.61 -32.86 0.18
N GLU A 146 -10.94 -32.87 0.35
CA GLU A 146 -11.90 -32.72 -0.76
C GLU A 146 -11.67 -31.41 -1.55
N VAL A 147 -11.47 -30.30 -0.84
CA VAL A 147 -11.18 -28.99 -1.48
C VAL A 147 -9.82 -29.01 -2.20
N ALA A 148 -8.80 -29.63 -1.60
CA ALA A 148 -7.48 -29.73 -2.20
C ALA A 148 -7.47 -30.59 -3.48
N GLU A 149 -8.19 -31.71 -3.47
CA GLU A 149 -8.37 -32.58 -4.65
C GLU A 149 -9.09 -31.86 -5.79
N ALA A 150 -10.10 -31.04 -5.47
CA ALA A 150 -10.82 -30.24 -6.47
C ALA A 150 -9.93 -29.18 -7.15
N ILE A 151 -8.99 -28.60 -6.42
CA ILE A 151 -8.02 -27.61 -6.95
C ILE A 151 -6.91 -28.31 -7.76
N GLY A 152 -6.43 -29.45 -7.27
CA GLY A 152 -5.33 -30.22 -7.84
C GLY A 152 -3.94 -29.87 -7.28
N TYR A 153 -3.00 -30.81 -7.43
CA TYR A 153 -1.63 -30.69 -6.91
C TYR A 153 -0.58 -30.45 -8.03
N PRO A 154 0.53 -29.73 -7.73
CA PRO A 154 0.83 -29.06 -6.45
C PRO A 154 0.02 -27.77 -6.27
N LEU A 155 -0.32 -27.45 -5.01
CA LEU A 155 -0.99 -26.21 -4.63
C LEU A 155 -0.15 -25.41 -3.64
N PHE A 156 -0.45 -24.11 -3.54
CA PHE A 156 0.25 -23.18 -2.65
C PHE A 156 -0.75 -22.43 -1.78
N MET A 157 -0.60 -22.52 -0.45
CA MET A 157 -1.38 -21.73 0.49
C MET A 157 -0.64 -20.44 0.83
N LYS A 158 -1.35 -19.31 0.84
CA LYS A 158 -0.78 -17.99 1.13
C LYS A 158 -1.83 -17.15 1.88
N PRO A 159 -1.44 -16.23 2.77
CA PRO A 159 -2.36 -15.24 3.33
C PRO A 159 -3.01 -14.41 2.22
N PHE A 160 -4.32 -14.20 2.31
CA PHE A 160 -5.05 -13.42 1.29
C PHE A 160 -4.77 -11.92 1.43
N ASP A 161 -4.57 -11.46 2.67
CA ASP A 161 -4.22 -10.10 3.04
C ASP A 161 -2.72 -9.96 3.34
N GLY A 162 -2.26 -8.72 3.38
CA GLY A 162 -0.88 -8.37 3.72
C GLY A 162 0.11 -8.33 2.54
N GLY A 163 1.19 -7.59 2.77
CA GLY A 163 2.38 -7.55 1.94
C GLY A 163 3.47 -8.50 2.46
N ALA A 164 4.46 -8.79 1.61
CA ALA A 164 5.55 -9.76 1.83
C ALA A 164 5.17 -11.25 1.71
N TRP A 165 6.20 -12.09 1.52
CA TRP A 165 6.12 -13.55 1.43
C TRP A 165 6.18 -14.17 2.83
N VAL A 166 5.30 -13.73 3.74
CA VAL A 166 5.19 -14.35 5.06
C VAL A 166 4.19 -15.50 4.90
N GLY A 167 4.69 -16.68 4.56
CA GLY A 167 3.88 -17.88 4.30
C GLY A 167 4.74 -19.10 4.08
#